data_AF-A0A3N5WTE1-F1
#
_entry.id   AF-A0A3N5WTE1-F1
#
_cell.length_a   1.000
_cell.length_b   1.000
_cell.length_c   1.000
_cell.angle_alpha   90.00
_cell.angle_beta   90.00
_cell.angle_gamma   90.00
#
_symmetry.space_group_name_H-M   'P 1'
#
loop_
_entity.id
_entity.type
_entity.pdbx_description
1 polymer ?
#
loop_
_entity_poly.entity_id
_entity_poly.type
_entity_poly.pdbx_seq_one_letter_code
_entity_poly.pdbx_strand_id
1 'polypeptide(L)' 'MNGRILAVDPGEKRLGIALSDPTGLIASPLMVLRHISRLVDAAQIAALAAEHEAV' A
#
# COMPACT_ATOMS: atom_id res chain seq x y z
N MET A 1 -9.13 -11.45 -10.72
CA MET A 1 -8.60 -10.08 -10.57
C MET A 1 -7.19 -10.13 -11.11
N ASN A 2 -6.90 -9.39 -12.17
CA ASN A 2 -5.55 -9.31 -12.75
C ASN A 2 -5.01 -7.93 -12.39
N GLY A 3 -3.83 -7.85 -11.77
CA GLY A 3 -3.24 -6.60 -11.31
C GLY A 3 -2.41 -6.79 -10.05
N ARG A 4 -1.56 -5.82 -9.74
CA ARG A 4 -0.81 -5.81 -8.46
C ARG A 4 -1.78 -5.54 -7.31
N ILE A 5 -1.43 -6.01 -6.12
CA ILE A 5 -2.17 -5.79 -4.88
C ILE A 5 -1.31 -4.91 -3.98
N LEU A 6 -1.90 -3.84 -3.43
CA LEU A 6 -1.24 -3.00 -2.45
C LEU A 6 -1.73 -3.34 -1.04
N ALA A 7 -0.88 -4.01 -0.26
CA ALA A 7 -1.17 -4.39 1.10
C ALA A 7 -0.77 -3.27 2.08
N VAL A 8 -1.62 -3.04 3.09
CA VAL A 8 -1.43 -2.03 4.14
C VAL A 8 -1.43 -2.72 5.50
N ASP A 9 -0.37 -2.50 6.28
CA ASP A 9 -0.23 -2.94 7.67
C ASP A 9 -0.23 -1.72 8.60
N PRO A 10 -1.39 -1.30 9.14
CA PRO A 10 -1.50 -0.07 9.91
C PRO A 10 -1.05 -0.23 11.36
N GLY A 11 -0.12 0.61 11.79
CA GLY A 11 0.29 0.76 13.19
C GLY A 11 0.13 2.19 13.70
N GLU A 12 0.15 2.37 15.03
CA GLU A 12 -0.09 3.67 15.69
C GLU A 12 0.88 4.78 15.27
N LYS A 13 2.09 4.43 14.81
CA LYS A 13 3.13 5.39 14.41
C LYS A 13 3.49 5.32 12.93
N ARG A 14 3.25 4.17 12.30
CA ARG A 14 3.75 3.84 10.97
C ARG A 14 2.82 2.86 10.28
N LEU A 15 2.74 2.93 8.96
CA LEU A 15 2.02 1.99 8.13
C LEU A 15 3.03 1.29 7.23
N GLY A 16 3.12 -0.04 7.31
CA GLY A 16 3.86 -0.84 6.35
C GLY A 16 3.08 -0.94 5.05
N ILE A 17 3.72 -0.66 3.92
CA ILE A 17 3.12 -0.80 2.58
C ILE A 17 3.91 -1.85 1.80
N ALA A 18 3.21 -2.83 1.26
CA ALA A 18 3.77 -3.86 0.40
C ALA A 18 3.02 -3.90 -0.94
N LEU A 19 3.73 -4.28 -2.01
CA LEU A 19 3.18 -4.42 -3.34
C LEU A 19 3.44 -5.84 -3.85
N SER A 20 2.42 -6.46 -4.43
CA SER A 20 2.60 -7.75 -5.08
C SER A 20 3.30 -7.61 -6.44
N ASP A 21 3.87 -8.71 -6.92
CA ASP A 21 4.16 -8.87 -8.34
C ASP A 21 2.86 -8.81 -9.19
N PRO A 22 2.97 -8.72 -10.53
CA PRO A 22 1.80 -8.65 -11.43
C PRO A 22 0.89 -9.90 -11.41
N THR A 23 1.39 -11.03 -10.91
CA THR A 23 0.61 -12.28 -10.78
C THR A 23 -0.14 -12.36 -9.45
N GLY A 24 0.15 -11.47 -8.51
CA GLY A 24 -0.46 -11.45 -7.18
C GLY A 24 0.07 -12.53 -6.23
N LEU A 25 1.21 -13.16 -6.56
CA LEU A 25 1.73 -14.31 -5.80
C LEU A 25 2.76 -13.92 -4.74
N ILE A 26 3.69 -13.03 -5.08
CA ILE A 26 4.78 -12.61 -4.19
C ILE A 26 4.57 -11.16 -3.78
N ALA A 27 4.43 -10.90 -2.48
CA ALA A 27 4.45 -9.56 -1.92
C ALA A 27 5.88 -9.15 -1.56
N SER A 28 6.27 -7.92 -1.90
CA SER A 28 7.54 -7.31 -1.51
C SER A 28 7.31 -5.98 -0.80
N PRO A 29 8.16 -5.58 0.16
CA PRO A 29 8.03 -4.30 0.83
C PRO A 29 8.22 -3.15 -0.18
N LEU A 30 7.30 -2.18 -0.16
CA LEU A 30 7.36 -0.98 -1.00
C LEU A 30 7.96 0.19 -0.22
N MET A 31 7.33 0.54 0.91
CA MET A 31 7.80 1.60 1.81
C MET A 31 7.09 1.56 3.17
N VAL A 32 7.47 2.48 4.06
CA VAL A 32 6.80 2.72 5.33
C VAL A 32 6.34 4.17 5.39
N LEU A 33 5.04 4.39 5.56
CA LEU A 33 4.48 5.73 5.80
C LEU A 33 4.51 6.06 7.29
N ARG A 34 4.70 7.33 7.64
CA ARG A 34 4.48 7.80 9.01
C ARG A 34 2.98 8.05 9.20
N HIS A 35 2.40 7.51 10.26
CA HIS A 35 1.00 7.76 10.60
C HIS A 35 0.80 9.26 10.92
N ILE A 36 -0.19 9.88 10.27
CA ILE A 36 -0.60 11.26 10.56
C ILE A 36 -2.04 11.29 11.03
N SER A 37 -2.96 10.76 10.21
CA SER A 37 -4.37 10.59 10.54
C SER A 37 -5.00 9.66 9.50
N ARG A 38 -6.07 8.95 9.87
CA ARG A 38 -6.72 7.99 8.98
C ARG A 38 -7.09 8.57 7.61
N LEU A 39 -7.53 9.83 7.56
CA LEU A 39 -7.92 10.48 6.31
C LEU A 39 -6.70 10.77 5.41
N VAL A 40 -5.63 11.31 5.98
CA VAL A 40 -4.39 11.61 5.26
C VAL A 40 -3.74 10.32 4.78
N ASP A 41 -3.64 9.32 5.66
CA ASP A 41 -3.03 8.04 5.32
C ASP A 41 -3.82 7.33 4.21
N ALA A 42 -5.16 7.35 4.26
CA ALA A 42 -6.00 6.77 3.21
C ALA A 42 -5.80 7.47 1.86
N ALA A 43 -5.66 8.80 1.85
CA ALA A 43 -5.36 9.54 0.63
C ALA A 43 -3.99 9.16 0.05
N GLN A 44 -2.97 8.99 0.91
CA GLN A 44 -1.64 8.53 0.48
C GLN A 44 -1.67 7.10 -0.06
N ILE A 45 -2.37 6.19 0.60
CA ILE A 45 -2.57 4.79 0.16
C ILE A 45 -3.26 4.76 -1.21
N ALA A 46 -4.34 5.53 -1.39
CA ALA A 46 -5.05 5.59 -2.66
C ALA A 46 -4.19 6.14 -3.80
N ALA A 47 -3.36 7.16 -3.52
CA ALA A 47 -2.42 7.70 -4.49
C ALA A 47 -1.35 6.66 -4.89
N LEU A 48 -0.80 5.92 -3.91
CA LEU A 48 0.17 4.84 -4.17
C LEU A 48 -0.45 3.69 -4.98
N ALA A 49 -1.70 3.32 -4.68
CA ALA A 49 -2.40 2.29 -5.42
C ALA A 49 -2.60 2.70 -6.89
N ALA A 50 -3.00 3.96 -7.14
CA ALA A 50 -3.14 4.50 -8.50
C ALA A 50 -1.80 4.58 -9.24
N GLU A 51 -0.72 5.04 -8.59
CA GLU A 51 0.63 5.12 -9.16
C GLU A 51 1.16 3.74 -9.60
N HIS A 52 0.80 2.69 -8.86
CA HIS A 52 1.27 1.32 -9.11
C HIS A 52 0.27 0.43 -9.86
N GLU A 53 -0.85 1.00 -10.34
CA GLU A 53 -1.93 0.25 -10.99
C GLU A 53 -2.39 -0.96 -10.15
N ALA A 54 -2.48 -0.73 -8.83
CA ALA A 54 -2.77 -1.75 -7.85
C ALA A 54 -4.17 -1.57 -7.24
N VAL A 55 -4.73 -2.68 -6.76
CA VAL A 55 -6.01 -2.73 -6.02
C VAL A 55 -5.81 -2.96 -4.53
#